data_AF-A0A4Q2Y7S3-F1
#
_entry.id   AF-A0A4Q2Y7S3-F1
#
_cell.length_a   1.000
_cell.length_b   1.000
_cell.length_c   1.000
_cell.angle_alpha   90.00
_cell.angle_beta   90.00
_cell.angle_gamma   90.00
#
_symmetry.space_group_name_H-M   'P 1'
#
loop_
_entity.id
_entity.type
_entity.pdbx_description
1 polymer ?
#
loop_
_entity_poly.entity_id
_entity_poly.type
_entity_poly.pdbx_seq_one_letter_code
_entity_poly.pdbx_strand_id
1 'polypeptide(L)'
;MKHAAASCLTFALLTAICPAQGPTVPGLNNVPSGRPPRVVLGNSSNQQAPDLLQRNYRIAITVKQGENTAECSLLTASPNISLNTSTGQGSRVLVTLSGALSEPEGGGLTLGYSIGARFPLPAEGDGRSAQQQVQYSEETATGAIHVTPGKEQTLLKSGDRTYSVTITAVEEKKEP
;
A
#
# COMPACT_ATOMS: atom_id res chain seq x y z
N MET A 1 19.29 21.44 -18.85
CA MET A 1 18.03 21.05 -18.17
C MET A 1 18.34 19.84 -17.31
N LYS A 2 18.22 19.96 -15.97
CA LYS A 2 18.62 18.91 -15.03
C LYS A 2 17.40 18.05 -14.71
N HIS A 3 17.43 16.77 -15.07
CA HIS A 3 16.41 15.80 -14.69
C HIS A 3 16.43 15.61 -13.17
N ALA A 4 15.32 15.89 -12.50
CA ALA A 4 15.15 15.68 -11.07
C ALA A 4 14.82 14.21 -10.82
N ALA A 5 15.69 13.52 -10.08
CA ALA A 5 15.47 12.14 -9.67
C ALA A 5 14.41 12.09 -8.54
N ALA A 6 13.28 11.46 -8.81
CA ALA A 6 12.35 11.04 -7.77
C ALA A 6 13.00 9.91 -6.96
N SER A 7 13.10 10.07 -5.63
CA SER A 7 13.64 9.03 -4.75
C SER A 7 12.51 8.09 -4.33
N CYS A 8 12.47 6.89 -4.91
CA CYS A 8 11.53 5.81 -4.58
C CYS A 8 12.15 4.99 -3.43
N LEU A 9 11.51 4.99 -2.25
CA LEU A 9 11.89 4.08 -1.16
C LEU A 9 10.88 2.94 -1.11
N THR A 10 11.35 1.77 -1.50
CA THR A 10 10.61 0.51 -1.38
C THR A 10 10.89 -0.10 -0.01
N PHE A 11 9.86 -0.26 0.81
CA PHE A 11 9.94 -1.01 2.05
C PHE A 11 9.02 -2.23 1.97
N ALA A 12 9.59 -3.43 2.01
CA ALA A 12 8.88 -4.64 2.41
C ALA A 12 8.94 -4.70 3.94
N LEU A 13 7.88 -4.22 4.61
CA LEU A 13 7.84 -4.21 6.08
C LEU A 13 7.25 -5.51 6.61
N LEU A 14 8.02 -6.15 7.49
CA LEU A 14 7.65 -7.30 8.31
C LEU A 14 6.38 -7.04 9.13
N THR A 15 5.54 -8.07 9.15
CA THR A 15 4.44 -8.39 10.09
C THR A 15 4.18 -7.41 11.25
N ALA A 16 3.07 -6.69 11.17
CA ALA A 16 2.43 -6.10 12.33
C ALA A 16 1.53 -7.15 13.00
N ILE A 17 1.90 -7.51 14.24
CA ILE A 17 1.08 -8.31 15.15
C ILE A 17 -0.03 -7.39 15.66
N CYS A 18 -1.26 -7.55 15.19
CA CYS A 18 -2.42 -6.94 15.84
C CYS A 18 -2.89 -7.85 16.98
N PRO A 19 -3.12 -7.33 18.20
CA PRO A 19 -3.76 -8.09 19.26
C PRO A 19 -5.24 -8.29 18.93
N ALA A 20 -5.68 -9.55 18.86
CA ALA A 20 -7.08 -9.90 18.67
C ALA A 20 -7.89 -9.49 19.92
N GLN A 21 -8.67 -8.42 19.81
CA GLN A 21 -9.77 -8.14 20.73
C GLN A 21 -10.94 -9.05 20.35
N GLY A 22 -11.12 -10.13 21.13
CA GLY A 22 -12.30 -10.99 21.02
C GLY A 22 -13.56 -10.30 21.55
N PRO A 23 -14.75 -10.70 21.10
CA PRO A 23 -16.01 -10.16 21.63
C PRO A 23 -16.26 -10.69 23.05
N THR A 24 -16.44 -9.76 23.99
CA THR A 24 -16.80 -10.05 25.38
C THR A 24 -18.24 -10.56 25.45
N VAL A 25 -18.44 -11.81 25.90
CA VAL A 25 -19.75 -12.32 26.31
C VAL A 25 -19.73 -12.46 27.84
N PRO A 26 -20.65 -11.86 28.62
CA PRO A 26 -20.67 -11.99 30.07
C PRO A 26 -21.43 -13.24 30.50
N GLY A 27 -20.77 -14.14 31.23
CA GLY A 27 -21.38 -15.33 31.82
C GLY A 27 -20.55 -15.88 32.99
N LEU A 28 -21.15 -15.92 34.16
CA LEU A 28 -20.57 -16.13 35.49
C LEU A 28 -20.20 -17.60 35.83
N ASN A 29 -19.25 -17.74 36.76
CA ASN A 29 -19.10 -18.74 37.83
C ASN A 29 -18.28 -20.05 37.64
N ASN A 30 -17.11 -20.04 38.30
CA ASN A 30 -16.59 -20.94 39.35
C ASN A 30 -16.06 -22.39 39.09
N VAL A 31 -14.71 -22.51 39.22
CA VAL A 31 -13.88 -23.49 40.02
C VAL A 31 -13.72 -24.96 39.51
N PRO A 32 -12.64 -25.75 39.85
CA PRO A 32 -11.28 -25.49 40.37
C PRO A 32 -10.12 -26.00 39.49
N SER A 33 -8.92 -25.48 39.80
CA SER A 33 -7.59 -25.93 39.39
C SER A 33 -7.33 -27.41 39.69
N GLY A 34 -7.00 -28.22 38.68
CA GLY A 34 -6.66 -29.63 38.90
C GLY A 34 -6.55 -30.53 37.67
N ARG A 35 -5.97 -30.05 36.55
CA ARG A 35 -5.43 -30.91 35.49
C ARG A 35 -4.55 -30.09 34.56
N PRO A 36 -3.31 -30.51 34.23
CA PRO A 36 -2.61 -29.90 33.11
C PRO A 36 -3.47 -30.12 31.85
N PRO A 37 -3.75 -29.07 31.05
CA PRO A 37 -4.48 -29.25 29.82
C PRO A 37 -3.66 -30.18 28.91
N ARG A 38 -4.28 -31.30 28.55
CA ARG A 38 -3.86 -32.15 27.44
C ARG A 38 -3.66 -31.22 26.23
N VAL A 39 -2.43 -31.12 25.73
CA VAL A 39 -2.16 -30.48 24.43
C VAL A 39 -2.91 -31.32 23.40
N VAL A 40 -4.12 -30.89 23.06
CA VAL A 40 -4.72 -31.25 21.79
C VAL A 40 -3.88 -30.49 20.78
N LEU A 41 -2.99 -31.18 20.07
CA LEU A 41 -2.50 -30.70 18.78
C LEU A 41 -3.74 -30.61 17.89
N GLY A 42 -4.46 -29.51 18.00
CA GLY A 42 -5.34 -29.07 16.94
C GLY A 42 -4.41 -28.82 15.76
N ASN A 43 -4.59 -29.60 14.69
CA ASN A 43 -4.08 -29.26 13.38
C ASN A 43 -4.66 -27.89 13.02
N SER A 44 -3.98 -26.81 13.42
CA SER A 44 -4.12 -25.51 12.79
C SER A 44 -3.30 -25.54 11.50
N SER A 45 -3.65 -26.46 10.60
CA SER A 45 -3.32 -26.36 9.19
C SER A 45 -4.18 -25.24 8.60
N ASN A 46 -3.81 -24.01 8.96
CA ASN A 46 -4.03 -22.81 8.16
C ASN A 46 -3.03 -21.74 8.61
N GLN A 47 -1.75 -22.16 8.70
CA GLN A 47 -0.71 -21.31 8.12
C GLN A 47 -0.96 -21.34 6.62
N GLN A 48 -1.90 -20.52 6.17
CA GLN A 48 -2.02 -20.18 4.76
C GLN A 48 -0.67 -19.54 4.45
N ALA A 49 0.20 -20.27 3.75
CA ALA A 49 1.38 -19.68 3.13
C ALA A 49 0.93 -18.38 2.45
N PRO A 50 1.73 -17.30 2.45
CA PRO A 50 1.41 -16.17 1.60
C PRO A 50 1.29 -16.75 0.20
N ASP A 51 0.05 -16.85 -0.30
CA ASP A 51 -0.23 -17.41 -1.61
C ASP A 51 0.47 -16.47 -2.58
N LEU A 52 1.65 -16.90 -3.03
CA LEU A 52 2.45 -16.09 -3.93
C LEU A 52 1.62 -15.93 -5.20
N LEU A 53 1.73 -14.76 -5.80
CA LEU A 53 1.14 -14.54 -7.11
C LEU A 53 1.75 -15.54 -8.10
N GLN A 54 0.95 -15.99 -9.06
CA GLN A 54 1.38 -16.96 -10.06
C GLN A 54 2.56 -16.47 -10.90
N ARG A 55 2.78 -15.14 -10.94
CA ARG A 55 3.84 -14.48 -11.70
C ARG A 55 4.42 -13.31 -10.92
N ASN A 56 5.61 -12.89 -11.32
CA ASN A 56 6.17 -11.62 -10.91
C ASN A 56 5.43 -10.46 -11.61
N TYR A 57 5.06 -9.44 -10.85
CA TYR A 57 4.44 -8.24 -11.38
C TYR A 57 5.31 -7.02 -11.11
N ARG A 58 5.46 -6.17 -12.13
CA ARG A 58 5.98 -4.81 -11.98
C ARG A 58 4.79 -3.87 -11.83
N ILE A 59 4.73 -3.22 -10.68
CA ILE A 59 3.69 -2.25 -10.32
C ILE A 59 4.33 -0.88 -10.33
N ALA A 60 3.82 0.05 -11.12
CA ALA A 60 4.28 1.43 -11.18
C ALA A 60 3.15 2.36 -10.75
N ILE A 61 3.41 3.24 -9.78
CA ILE A 61 2.57 4.39 -9.48
C ILE A 61 3.16 5.62 -10.17
N THR A 62 2.30 6.33 -10.90
CA THR A 62 2.62 7.56 -11.59
C THR A 62 1.77 8.69 -11.01
N VAL A 63 2.41 9.78 -10.63
CA VAL A 63 1.76 10.97 -10.12
C VAL A 63 2.07 12.12 -11.06
N LYS A 64 1.04 12.66 -11.72
CA LYS A 64 1.13 13.78 -12.65
C LYS A 64 0.56 15.03 -11.99
N GLN A 65 1.31 16.12 -12.00
CA GLN A 65 0.90 17.46 -11.54
C GLN A 65 1.40 18.53 -12.52
N GLY A 66 0.53 19.00 -13.41
CA GLY A 66 0.95 19.87 -14.52
C GLY A 66 2.02 19.18 -15.38
N GLU A 67 3.19 19.81 -15.52
CA GLU A 67 4.33 19.23 -16.25
C GLU A 67 5.20 18.29 -15.38
N ASN A 68 5.00 18.28 -14.07
CA ASN A 68 5.77 17.43 -13.16
C ASN A 68 5.19 16.02 -13.14
N THR A 69 6.05 15.03 -13.38
CA THR A 69 5.70 13.61 -13.25
C THR A 69 6.68 12.94 -12.29
N ALA A 70 6.16 12.22 -11.31
CA ALA A 70 6.93 11.30 -10.49
C ALA A 70 6.44 9.87 -10.70
N GLU A 71 7.38 8.95 -10.76
CA GLU A 71 7.09 7.53 -10.92
C GLU A 71 7.85 6.74 -9.84
N CYS A 72 7.21 5.72 -9.28
CA CYS A 72 7.87 4.75 -8.41
C CYS A 72 7.34 3.37 -8.76
N SER A 73 8.23 2.38 -8.80
CA SER A 73 7.88 1.04 -9.22
C SER A 73 8.41 -0.02 -8.26
N LEU A 74 7.67 -1.12 -8.15
CA LEU A 74 7.95 -2.28 -7.33
C LEU A 74 7.83 -3.53 -8.20
N LEU A 75 8.84 -4.40 -8.13
CA LEU A 75 8.76 -5.77 -8.64
C LEU A 75 8.39 -6.69 -7.47
N THR A 76 7.32 -7.46 -7.59
CA THR A 76 6.83 -8.31 -6.50
C THR A 76 6.14 -9.57 -7.01
N ALA A 77 6.32 -10.68 -6.30
CA ALA A 77 5.47 -11.87 -6.35
C ALA A 77 4.54 -11.96 -5.12
N SER A 78 4.64 -11.01 -4.18
CA SER A 78 3.75 -10.95 -3.02
C SER A 78 2.41 -10.34 -3.40
N PRO A 79 1.29 -10.90 -2.91
CA PRO A 79 -0.03 -10.32 -3.09
C PRO A 79 -0.15 -8.97 -2.38
N ASN A 80 0.53 -8.77 -1.24
CA ASN A 80 0.50 -7.49 -0.52
C ASN A 80 1.57 -6.55 -1.08
N ILE A 81 1.19 -5.30 -1.33
CA ILE A 81 2.04 -4.29 -1.97
C ILE A 81 2.03 -2.99 -1.16
N SER A 82 3.18 -2.31 -1.14
CA SER A 82 3.32 -0.96 -0.56
C SER A 82 4.39 -0.19 -1.33
N LEU A 83 4.05 1.03 -1.73
CA LEU A 83 4.83 1.91 -2.60
C LEU A 83 4.80 3.31 -2.02
N ASN A 84 5.96 3.95 -1.89
CA ASN A 84 6.09 5.34 -1.46
C ASN A 84 6.88 6.15 -2.49
N THR A 85 6.31 7.26 -2.94
CA THR A 85 6.97 8.21 -3.82
C THR A 85 6.80 9.64 -3.32
N SER A 86 7.62 10.55 -3.83
CA SER A 86 7.47 11.97 -3.56
C SER A 86 7.54 12.81 -4.82
N THR A 87 6.76 13.88 -4.87
CA THR A 87 6.71 14.81 -6.01
C THR A 87 7.02 16.24 -5.56
N GLY A 88 7.56 17.06 -6.47
CA GLY A 88 7.83 18.49 -6.26
C GLY A 88 9.26 18.85 -5.82
N GLN A 89 9.78 19.98 -6.31
CA GLN A 89 10.97 20.63 -5.75
C GLN A 89 10.52 21.53 -4.59
N GLY A 90 11.07 21.34 -3.38
CA GLY A 90 10.80 22.20 -2.23
C GLY A 90 9.61 21.79 -1.36
N SER A 91 8.43 21.54 -1.94
CA SER A 91 7.28 20.93 -1.24
C SER A 91 7.17 19.46 -1.58
N ARG A 92 7.70 18.60 -0.72
CA ARG A 92 7.64 17.14 -0.91
C ARG A 92 6.22 16.66 -0.66
N VAL A 93 5.43 16.51 -1.71
CA VAL A 93 4.17 15.76 -1.64
C VAL A 93 4.55 14.29 -1.47
N LEU A 94 4.21 13.68 -0.34
CA LEU A 94 4.42 12.25 -0.10
C LEU A 94 3.20 11.48 -0.56
N VAL A 95 3.42 10.44 -1.36
CA VAL A 95 2.35 9.59 -1.89
C VAL A 95 2.63 8.16 -1.50
N THR A 96 1.63 7.54 -0.88
CA THR A 96 1.66 6.15 -0.43
C THR A 96 0.55 5.38 -1.12
N LEU A 97 0.92 4.30 -1.80
CA LEU A 97 -0.01 3.32 -2.35
C LEU A 97 0.22 2.00 -1.62
N SER A 98 -0.84 1.45 -1.04
CA SER A 98 -0.84 0.14 -0.40
C SER A 98 -2.03 -0.66 -0.90
N GLY A 99 -1.93 -1.99 -0.86
CA GLY A 99 -3.00 -2.82 -1.38
C GLY A 99 -2.70 -4.30 -1.42
N ALA A 100 -3.64 -5.03 -1.98
CA ALA A 100 -3.55 -6.46 -2.23
C ALA A 100 -3.92 -6.78 -3.69
N LEU A 101 -3.09 -7.58 -4.33
CA LEU A 101 -3.31 -8.18 -5.62
C LEU A 101 -3.95 -9.56 -5.45
N SER A 102 -4.92 -9.86 -6.31
CA SER A 102 -5.54 -11.18 -6.40
C SER A 102 -5.73 -11.61 -7.85
N GLU A 103 -5.58 -12.91 -8.08
CA GLU A 103 -5.75 -13.57 -9.37
C GLU A 103 -6.96 -14.51 -9.30
N PRO A 104 -8.19 -14.01 -9.42
CA PRO A 104 -9.38 -14.86 -9.42
C PRO A 104 -9.34 -15.94 -10.51
N GLU A 105 -9.96 -17.09 -10.25
CA GLU A 105 -9.98 -18.26 -11.15
C GLU A 105 -10.48 -17.97 -12.58
N GLY A 106 -11.18 -16.84 -12.79
CA GLY A 106 -11.66 -16.36 -14.09
C GLY A 106 -10.61 -15.69 -14.99
N GLY A 107 -9.32 -15.68 -14.62
CA GLY A 107 -8.24 -15.21 -15.50
C GLY A 107 -8.09 -13.69 -15.56
N GLY A 108 -8.35 -12.99 -14.46
CA GLY A 108 -8.13 -11.55 -14.33
C GLY A 108 -7.21 -11.21 -13.17
N LEU A 109 -6.71 -9.98 -13.12
CA LEU A 109 -5.97 -9.45 -11.98
C LEU A 109 -6.84 -8.38 -11.31
N THR A 110 -7.00 -8.44 -9.99
CA THR A 110 -7.72 -7.41 -9.23
C THR A 110 -6.76 -6.76 -8.25
N LEU A 111 -6.79 -5.43 -8.18
CA LEU A 111 -6.07 -4.67 -7.18
C LEU A 111 -7.08 -4.04 -6.22
N GLY A 112 -7.09 -4.49 -4.96
CA GLY A 112 -7.63 -3.72 -3.85
C GLY A 112 -6.59 -2.71 -3.39
N TYR A 113 -6.93 -1.43 -3.31
CA TYR A 113 -5.97 -0.36 -3.03
C TYR A 113 -6.46 0.61 -1.95
N SER A 114 -5.48 1.20 -1.28
CA SER A 114 -5.57 2.41 -0.48
C SER A 114 -4.42 3.32 -0.91
N ILE A 115 -4.77 4.49 -1.46
CA ILE A 115 -3.83 5.52 -1.84
C ILE A 115 -4.03 6.75 -0.97
N GLY A 116 -2.93 7.32 -0.50
CA GLY A 116 -2.89 8.55 0.27
C GLY A 116 -1.83 9.50 -0.26
N ALA A 117 -2.15 10.78 -0.31
CA ALA A 117 -1.21 11.84 -0.58
C ALA A 117 -1.19 12.84 0.58
N ARG A 118 0.00 13.21 1.03
CA ARG A 118 0.25 14.20 2.08
C ARG A 118 1.03 15.36 1.49
N PHE A 119 0.55 16.57 1.67
CA PHE A 119 1.24 17.76 1.20
C PHE A 119 1.25 18.85 2.28
N PRO A 120 2.37 19.61 2.38
CA PRO A 120 2.47 20.68 3.34
C PRO A 120 1.52 21.80 2.95
N LEU A 121 0.77 22.30 3.92
CA LEU A 121 0.01 23.53 3.80
C LEU A 121 0.97 24.71 4.05
N PRO A 122 0.81 25.82 3.30
CA PRO A 122 1.54 27.04 3.62
C PRO A 122 1.18 27.47 5.05
N ALA A 123 2.18 27.80 5.86
CA ALA A 123 1.94 28.31 7.19
C ALA A 123 1.23 29.67 7.07
N GLU A 124 -0.05 29.75 7.44
CA GLU A 124 -0.71 31.02 7.67
C GLU A 124 -0.15 31.63 8.95
N GLY A 125 0.77 32.60 8.82
CA GLY A 125 1.41 33.20 9.97
C GLY A 125 2.01 34.56 9.65
N ASP A 126 1.39 35.60 10.21
CA ASP A 126 1.87 36.98 10.24
C ASP A 126 3.18 37.11 11.03
N GLY A 127 4.29 36.74 10.42
CA GLY A 127 5.64 37.26 10.72
C GLY A 127 6.19 37.12 12.15
N ARG A 128 5.53 36.45 13.09
CA ARG A 128 6.00 36.33 14.48
C ARG A 128 5.84 34.91 15.02
N SER A 129 6.96 34.40 15.53
CA SER A 129 7.13 33.23 16.41
C SER A 129 7.64 31.95 15.74
N ALA A 130 8.88 31.63 16.06
CA ALA A 130 9.58 30.40 15.73
C ALA A 130 8.98 29.21 16.50
N GLN A 131 8.08 28.48 15.86
CA GLN A 131 7.82 27.04 16.02
C GLN A 131 6.85 26.68 14.89
N GLN A 132 7.38 26.64 13.67
CA GLN A 132 6.61 26.46 12.45
C GLN A 132 6.15 24.99 12.38
N GLN A 133 5.03 24.69 13.02
CA GLN A 133 4.36 23.41 12.90
C GLN A 133 3.86 23.32 11.45
N VAL A 134 4.58 22.55 10.62
CA VAL A 134 4.18 22.31 9.23
C VAL A 134 2.88 21.51 9.28
N GLN A 135 1.77 22.17 8.95
CA GLN A 135 0.49 21.51 8.82
C GLN A 135 0.47 20.76 7.49
N TYR A 136 -0.17 19.60 7.45
CA TYR A 136 -0.31 18.80 6.25
C TYR A 136 -1.79 18.62 5.94
N SER A 137 -2.13 18.65 4.66
CA SER A 137 -3.42 18.17 4.17
C SER A 137 -3.23 16.76 3.61
N GLU A 138 -4.25 15.94 3.79
CA GLU A 138 -4.27 14.56 3.33
C GLU A 138 -5.41 14.33 2.36
N GLU A 139 -5.11 13.64 1.27
CA GLU A 139 -6.08 13.15 0.30
C GLU A 139 -5.99 11.64 0.27
N THR A 140 -7.10 10.95 0.45
CA THR A 140 -7.12 9.49 0.45
C THR A 140 -8.21 8.95 -0.46
N ALA A 141 -7.94 7.79 -1.05
CA ALA A 141 -8.94 7.01 -1.76
C ALA A 141 -8.68 5.52 -1.55
N THR A 142 -9.76 4.77 -1.40
CA THR A 142 -9.72 3.32 -1.26
C THR A 142 -10.69 2.71 -2.25
N GLY A 143 -10.33 1.59 -2.84
CA GLY A 143 -11.21 0.91 -3.78
C GLY A 143 -10.66 -0.41 -4.27
N ALA A 144 -11.32 -0.97 -5.27
CA ALA A 144 -10.84 -2.14 -5.99
C ALA A 144 -11.04 -1.93 -7.49
N ILE A 145 -10.04 -2.31 -8.28
CA ILE A 145 -10.09 -2.22 -9.74
C ILE A 145 -9.72 -3.55 -10.38
N HIS A 146 -10.41 -3.89 -11.46
CA HIS A 146 -9.97 -4.94 -12.37
C HIS A 146 -8.85 -4.40 -13.26
N VAL A 147 -7.73 -5.08 -13.24
CA VAL A 147 -6.51 -4.64 -13.89
C VAL A 147 -6.36 -5.29 -15.24
N THR A 148 -6.22 -4.45 -16.27
CA THR A 148 -5.70 -4.87 -17.57
C THR A 148 -4.19 -4.71 -17.55
N PRO A 149 -3.39 -5.81 -17.64
CA PRO A 149 -1.94 -5.71 -17.61
C PRO A 149 -1.40 -4.75 -18.68
N GLY A 150 -0.45 -3.91 -18.29
CA GLY A 150 0.19 -2.91 -19.16
C GLY A 150 -0.64 -1.65 -19.42
N LYS A 151 -1.89 -1.56 -18.94
CA LYS A 151 -2.73 -0.36 -19.10
C LYS A 151 -2.65 0.54 -17.87
N GLU A 152 -2.44 1.84 -18.08
CA GLU A 152 -2.52 2.86 -17.03
C GLU A 152 -3.98 3.01 -16.55
N GLN A 153 -4.19 2.95 -15.24
CA GLN A 153 -5.50 3.13 -14.61
C GLN A 153 -5.44 4.20 -13.53
N THR A 154 -6.41 5.11 -13.54
CA THR A 154 -6.47 6.18 -12.55
C THR A 154 -7.10 5.68 -11.24
N LEU A 155 -6.41 5.92 -10.12
CA LEU A 155 -6.86 5.55 -8.78
C LEU A 155 -7.50 6.73 -8.03
N LEU A 156 -6.97 7.93 -8.25
CA LEU A 156 -7.41 9.17 -7.60
C LEU A 156 -7.13 10.35 -8.54
N LYS A 157 -8.06 11.29 -8.58
CA LYS A 157 -7.86 12.64 -9.13
C LYS A 157 -8.21 13.64 -8.03
N SER A 158 -7.29 14.53 -7.71
CA SER A 158 -7.54 15.61 -6.74
C SER A 158 -6.84 16.87 -7.17
N GLY A 159 -7.58 17.98 -7.24
CA GLY A 159 -7.07 19.25 -7.77
C GLY A 159 -6.46 19.10 -9.17
N ASP A 160 -5.19 19.48 -9.30
CA ASP A 160 -4.37 19.38 -10.51
C ASP A 160 -3.56 18.08 -10.60
N ARG A 161 -3.80 17.13 -9.69
CA ARG A 161 -3.04 15.87 -9.56
C ARG A 161 -3.84 14.67 -10.02
N THR A 162 -3.18 13.82 -10.82
CA THR A 162 -3.70 12.50 -11.19
C THR A 162 -2.75 11.42 -10.72
N TYR A 163 -3.29 10.47 -9.95
CA TYR A 163 -2.58 9.31 -9.45
C TYR A 163 -3.03 8.09 -10.23
N SER A 164 -2.10 7.49 -10.97
CA SER A 164 -2.36 6.33 -11.81
C SER A 164 -1.47 5.16 -11.40
N VAL A 165 -1.94 3.94 -11.68
CA VAL A 165 -1.18 2.71 -11.53
C VAL A 165 -1.10 1.97 -12.85
N THR A 166 0.05 1.38 -13.13
CA THR A 166 0.25 0.41 -14.22
C THR A 166 0.81 -0.87 -13.61
N ILE A 167 0.21 -2.00 -13.93
CA ILE A 167 0.69 -3.31 -13.46
C ILE A 167 1.00 -4.15 -14.68
N THR A 168 2.21 -4.70 -14.74
CA THR A 168 2.68 -5.49 -15.88
C THR A 168 3.18 -6.83 -15.37
N ALA A 169 2.70 -7.92 -15.98
CA ALA A 169 3.27 -9.23 -15.73
C ALA A 169 4.68 -9.28 -16.32
N VAL A 170 5.66 -9.72 -15.54
CA VAL A 170 7.02 -9.92 -16.03
C VAL A 170 7.10 -11.32 -16.62
N GLU A 171 7.23 -11.40 -17.93
CA GLU A 171 7.53 -12.67 -18.58
C GLU A 171 9.01 -13.00 -18.37
N GLU A 172 9.28 -14.12 -17.70
CA GLU A 172 10.62 -14.69 -17.70
C GLU A 172 10.90 -15.20 -19.12
N LYS A 173 11.77 -14.50 -19.85
CA LYS A 173 12.35 -15.05 -21.07
C LYS A 173 13.08 -16.32 -20.69
N LYS A 174 12.52 -17.47 -21.04
CA LYS A 174 13.24 -18.74 -21.06
C LYS A 174 14.36 -18.59 -22.09
N GLU A 175 15.59 -18.40 -21.63
CA GLU A 175 16.76 -18.45 -22.51
C GLU A 175 16.86 -19.87 -23.09
N PRO A 176 17.01 -20.02 -24.42
CA PRO A 176 17.00 -21.33 -25.09
C PRO A 176 18.23 -22.19 -24.80
#